data_AF-A0A9E0T0S9-F1
#
_entry.id   AF-A0A9E0T0S9-F1
#
_cell.length_a   1.000
_cell.length_b   1.000
_cell.length_c   1.000
_cell.angle_alpha   90.00
_cell.angle_beta   90.00
_cell.angle_gamma   90.00
#
_symmetry.space_group_name_H-M   'P 1'
#
loop_
_entity.id
_entity.type
_entity.pdbx_description
1 polymer ?
#
loop_
_entity_poly.entity_id
_entity_poly.type
_entity_poly.pdbx_seq_one_letter_code
_entity_poly.pdbx_strand_id
1 'polypeptide(L)'
;MDADTRLRWLRIALVLTGVACLSVHPLMALWPSGWAWHEGHSNYPLMIVGIYATLGVFLIIAARDPMAHLSLIWFAVWSSVVHGGIMAVQAMTEPHQGGHLLGDVPALFIAAAALAMLTPRRAGR
;
A
#
# COMPACT_ATOMS: atom_id res chain seq x y z
N MET A 1 1.75 20.01 -14.17
CA MET A 1 2.89 19.08 -14.26
C MET A 1 2.92 18.54 -15.68
N ASP A 2 4.08 18.60 -16.32
CA ASP A 2 4.27 18.02 -17.66
C ASP A 2 4.05 16.48 -17.64
N ALA A 3 3.67 15.90 -18.78
CA ALA A 3 3.30 14.48 -18.89
C ALA A 3 4.49 13.55 -18.58
N ASP A 4 5.69 13.88 -19.07
CA ASP A 4 6.90 13.08 -18.83
C ASP A 4 7.33 13.17 -17.36
N THR A 5 7.19 14.37 -16.78
CA THR A 5 7.45 14.59 -15.36
C THR A 5 6.48 13.76 -14.50
N ARG A 6 5.18 13.76 -14.81
CA ARG A 6 4.17 12.97 -14.10
C ARG A 6 4.45 11.47 -14.21
N LEU A 7 4.81 10.99 -15.40
CA LEU A 7 5.16 9.58 -15.60
C LEU A 7 6.39 9.19 -14.79
N ARG A 8 7.42 10.04 -14.74
CA ARG A 8 8.61 9.80 -13.91
C ARG A 8 8.25 9.67 -12.43
N TRP A 9 7.43 10.58 -11.90
CA TRP A 9 6.96 10.50 -10.52
C TRP A 9 6.12 9.26 -10.26
N LEU A 10 5.26 8.86 -11.19
CA LEU A 10 4.48 7.61 -11.06
C LEU A 10 5.38 6.39 -10.93
N ARG A 11 6.45 6.30 -11.75
CA ARG A 11 7.43 5.21 -11.65
C ARG A 11 8.10 5.16 -10.29
N ILE A 12 8.52 6.32 -9.77
CA ILE A 12 9.13 6.44 -8.45
C ILE A 12 8.13 6.00 -7.37
N ALA A 13 6.90 6.50 -7.42
CA ALA A 13 5.86 6.12 -6.47
C ALA A 13 5.58 4.62 -6.48
N LEU A 14 5.52 3.98 -7.66
CA LEU A 14 5.35 2.53 -7.79
C LEU A 14 6.48 1.74 -7.14
N VAL A 15 7.74 2.15 -7.35
CA VAL A 15 8.90 1.51 -6.72
C VAL A 15 8.86 1.69 -5.21
N LEU A 16 8.61 2.91 -4.72
CA LEU A 16 8.55 3.19 -3.28
C LEU A 16 7.43 2.40 -2.60
N THR A 17 6.22 2.38 -3.18
CA THR A 17 5.11 1.58 -2.66
C THR A 17 5.45 0.09 -2.70
N GLY A 18 6.07 -0.39 -3.77
CA GLY A 18 6.47 -1.80 -3.88
C GLY A 18 7.49 -2.22 -2.83
N VAL A 19 8.50 -1.38 -2.58
CA VAL A 19 9.48 -1.60 -1.50
C VAL A 19 8.81 -1.57 -0.12
N ALA A 20 7.86 -0.65 0.11
CA ALA A 20 7.10 -0.60 1.35
C ALA A 20 6.32 -1.92 1.59
N CYS A 21 5.67 -2.46 0.55
CA CYS A 21 4.98 -3.75 0.65
C CYS A 21 5.93 -4.91 0.97
N LEU A 22 7.14 -4.92 0.40
CA LEU A 22 8.17 -5.92 0.73
C LEU A 22 8.69 -5.79 2.16
N SER A 23 8.54 -4.60 2.75
CA SER A 23 9.03 -4.27 4.09
C SER A 23 8.02 -4.58 5.21
N VAL A 24 6.82 -5.08 4.89
CA VAL A 24 5.78 -5.35 5.90
C VAL A 24 6.29 -6.31 6.99
N HIS A 25 6.90 -7.44 6.63
CA HIS A 25 7.43 -8.40 7.61
C HIS A 25 8.50 -7.80 8.55
N PRO A 26 9.57 -7.15 8.05
CA PRO A 26 10.54 -6.53 8.95
C PRO A 26 9.92 -5.40 9.78
N LEU A 27 8.95 -4.65 9.25
CA LEU A 27 8.25 -3.61 10.03
C LEU A 27 7.41 -4.20 11.17
N MET A 28 6.75 -5.34 10.95
CA MET A 28 6.06 -6.09 12.00
C MET A 28 7.01 -6.56 13.11
N ALA A 29 8.24 -6.95 12.76
CA ALA A 29 9.26 -7.34 13.74
C ALA A 29 9.88 -6.17 14.51
N LEU A 30 10.12 -5.04 13.83
CA LEU A 30 10.79 -3.87 14.40
C LEU A 30 9.85 -2.94 15.17
N TRP A 31 8.60 -2.81 14.71
CA TRP A 31 7.57 -1.97 15.33
C TRP A 31 6.21 -2.69 15.35
N PRO A 32 6.06 -3.72 16.21
CA PRO A 32 4.84 -4.52 16.26
C PRO A 32 3.58 -3.69 16.54
N SER A 33 3.65 -2.71 17.45
CA SER A 33 2.49 -1.89 17.82
C SER A 33 1.93 -1.02 16.70
N GLY A 34 2.68 -0.81 15.61
CA GLY A 34 2.23 -0.06 14.44
C GLY A 34 1.86 -0.92 13.24
N TRP A 35 2.23 -2.21 13.23
CA TRP A 35 2.19 -3.06 12.02
C TRP A 35 1.64 -4.48 12.26
N ALA A 36 1.58 -4.95 13.51
CA ALA A 36 1.08 -6.27 13.85
C ALA A 36 -0.31 -6.20 14.50
N TRP A 37 -1.33 -6.65 13.77
CA TRP A 37 -2.75 -6.64 14.16
C TRP A 37 -3.18 -7.88 14.97
N HIS A 38 -2.25 -8.57 15.63
CA HIS A 38 -2.57 -9.77 16.40
C HIS A 38 -1.84 -9.80 17.74
N GLU A 39 -2.51 -10.33 18.75
CA GLU A 39 -1.91 -10.71 20.03
C GLU A 39 -1.73 -12.23 20.07
N GLY A 40 -0.53 -12.70 20.45
CA GLY A 40 -0.21 -14.13 20.48
C GLY A 40 -0.03 -14.77 19.09
N HIS A 41 -0.39 -16.05 18.96
CA HIS A 41 -0.22 -16.80 17.71
C HIS A 41 -1.41 -16.62 16.75
N SER A 42 -1.11 -16.23 15.52
CA SER A 42 -2.08 -16.15 14.41
C SER A 42 -1.45 -16.67 13.12
N ASN A 43 -2.21 -17.39 12.31
CA ASN A 43 -1.76 -17.94 11.03
C ASN A 43 -1.89 -16.94 9.86
N TYR A 44 -2.71 -15.91 10.02
CA TYR A 44 -3.04 -14.93 8.99
C TYR A 44 -1.94 -13.89 8.66
N PRO A 45 -1.08 -13.43 9.59
CA PRO A 45 -0.09 -12.39 9.31
C PRO A 45 0.86 -12.76 8.17
N LEU A 46 1.37 -14.00 8.15
CA LEU A 46 2.26 -14.46 7.07
C LEU A 46 1.53 -14.59 5.72
N MET A 47 0.23 -14.91 5.73
CA MET A 47 -0.58 -14.91 4.51
C MET A 47 -0.71 -13.49 3.93
N ILE A 48 -0.98 -12.50 4.80
CA ILE A 48 -1.06 -11.08 4.41
C ILE A 48 0.29 -10.57 3.91
N VAL A 49 1.39 -10.89 4.60
CA VAL A 49 2.76 -10.59 4.16
C VAL A 49 3.01 -11.16 2.76
N GLY A 50 2.58 -12.39 2.47
CA GLY A 50 2.72 -12.99 1.14
C GLY A 50 1.95 -12.24 0.05
N ILE A 51 0.73 -11.78 0.35
CA ILE A 51 -0.08 -10.97 -0.58
C ILE A 51 0.61 -9.62 -0.84
N TYR A 52 1.09 -8.94 0.20
CA TYR A 52 1.80 -7.67 0.04
C TYR A 52 3.14 -7.84 -0.67
N ALA A 53 3.90 -8.89 -0.37
CA ALA A 53 5.18 -9.15 -1.03
C ALA A 53 4.99 -9.37 -2.54
N THR A 54 3.99 -10.16 -2.92
CA THR A 54 3.67 -10.35 -4.34
C THR A 54 3.19 -9.06 -4.99
N LEU A 55 2.24 -8.33 -4.38
CA LEU A 55 1.82 -7.00 -4.84
C LEU A 55 3.01 -6.06 -5.04
N GLY A 56 3.95 -6.03 -4.10
CA GLY A 56 5.13 -5.18 -4.15
C GLY A 56 6.04 -5.47 -5.35
N VAL A 57 6.30 -6.75 -5.63
CA VAL A 57 7.03 -7.18 -6.83
C VAL A 57 6.31 -6.72 -8.09
N PHE A 58 5.00 -6.94 -8.19
CA PHE A 58 4.22 -6.54 -9.35
C PHE A 58 4.18 -5.01 -9.55
N LEU A 59 4.15 -4.21 -8.48
CA LEU A 59 4.24 -2.75 -8.55
C LEU A 59 5.61 -2.27 -9.06
N ILE A 60 6.70 -2.91 -8.60
CA ILE A 60 8.06 -2.60 -9.09
C ILE A 60 8.18 -2.96 -10.58
N ILE A 61 7.61 -4.08 -11.01
CA ILE A 61 7.55 -4.45 -12.43
C ILE A 61 6.73 -3.42 -13.21
N ALA A 62 5.58 -3.01 -12.69
CA ALA A 62 4.71 -2.03 -13.32
C ALA A 62 5.37 -0.66 -13.49
N ALA A 63 6.37 -0.31 -12.68
CA ALA A 63 7.13 0.92 -12.85
C ALA A 63 7.89 0.99 -14.19
N ARG A 64 8.17 -0.15 -14.85
CA ARG A 64 8.84 -0.14 -16.17
C ARG A 64 7.92 0.41 -17.26
N ASP A 65 6.67 -0.03 -17.27
CA ASP A 65 5.62 0.45 -18.18
C ASP A 65 4.28 0.66 -17.44
N PRO A 66 4.12 1.80 -16.72
CA PRO A 66 2.92 2.04 -15.92
C PRO A 66 1.62 2.05 -16.73
N MET A 67 1.70 2.42 -18.01
CA MET A 67 0.54 2.55 -18.89
C MET A 67 -0.04 1.19 -19.29
N ALA A 68 0.79 0.15 -19.35
CA ALA A 68 0.34 -1.22 -19.56
C ALA A 68 -0.31 -1.86 -18.31
N HIS A 69 -0.08 -1.29 -17.13
CA HIS A 69 -0.45 -1.91 -15.84
C HIS A 69 -1.47 -1.10 -15.04
N LEU A 70 -2.26 -0.21 -15.68
CA LEU A 70 -3.22 0.66 -14.99
C LEU A 70 -4.23 -0.09 -14.10
N SER A 71 -4.67 -1.29 -14.48
CA SER A 71 -5.59 -2.09 -13.65
C SER A 71 -4.97 -2.48 -12.31
N LEU A 72 -3.71 -2.90 -12.31
CA LEU A 72 -2.96 -3.22 -11.10
C LEU A 72 -2.76 -1.97 -10.22
N ILE A 73 -2.43 -0.83 -10.84
CA ILE A 73 -2.21 0.41 -10.10
C ILE A 73 -3.52 0.90 -9.44
N TRP A 74 -4.63 0.88 -10.18
CA TRP A 74 -5.94 1.23 -9.62
C TRP A 74 -6.42 0.22 -8.58
N PHE A 75 -6.10 -1.06 -8.76
CA PHE A 75 -6.33 -2.07 -7.72
C PHE A 75 -5.54 -1.73 -6.45
N ALA A 76 -4.25 -1.37 -6.55
CA ALA A 76 -3.44 -0.98 -5.41
C ALA A 76 -3.99 0.26 -4.70
N VAL A 77 -4.48 1.25 -5.45
CA VAL A 77 -5.16 2.43 -4.89
C VAL A 77 -6.41 2.03 -4.11
N TRP A 78 -7.36 1.34 -4.75
CA TRP A 78 -8.64 1.02 -4.12
C TRP A 78 -8.50 0.02 -2.97
N SER A 79 -7.66 -1.00 -3.13
CA SER A 79 -7.37 -1.95 -2.06
C SER A 79 -6.76 -1.23 -0.85
N SER A 80 -5.83 -0.30 -1.04
CA SER A 80 -5.24 0.48 0.06
C SER A 80 -6.28 1.36 0.76
N VAL A 81 -7.18 2.02 0.01
CA VAL A 81 -8.26 2.83 0.59
C VAL A 81 -9.23 1.98 1.41
N VAL A 82 -9.70 0.86 0.84
CA VAL A 82 -10.64 -0.04 1.53
C VAL A 82 -9.99 -0.67 2.75
N HIS A 83 -8.78 -1.19 2.61
CA HIS A 83 -8.04 -1.83 3.69
C HIS A 83 -7.73 -0.84 4.82
N GLY A 84 -7.14 0.32 4.47
CA GLY A 84 -6.86 1.38 5.44
C GLY A 84 -8.12 1.95 6.11
N GLY A 85 -9.25 2.00 5.39
CA GLY A 85 -10.54 2.40 5.96
C GLY A 85 -11.05 1.41 7.01
N ILE A 86 -10.98 0.11 6.73
CA ILE A 86 -11.35 -0.95 7.68
C ILE A 86 -10.45 -0.86 8.93
N MET A 87 -9.14 -0.76 8.72
CA MET A 87 -8.16 -0.63 9.80
C MET A 87 -8.39 0.63 10.64
N ALA A 88 -8.66 1.78 10.01
CA ALA A 88 -8.93 3.02 10.73
C ALA A 88 -10.16 2.90 11.65
N VAL A 89 -11.24 2.28 11.17
CA VAL A 89 -12.43 2.02 12.00
C VAL A 89 -12.09 1.09 13.16
N GLN A 90 -11.40 -0.03 12.89
CA GLN A 90 -11.02 -1.00 13.92
C GLN A 90 -10.12 -0.38 15.00
N ALA A 91 -9.12 0.40 14.60
CA ALA A 91 -8.20 1.08 15.51
C ALA A 91 -8.88 2.16 16.38
N MET A 92 -9.98 2.76 15.90
CA MET A 92 -10.78 3.72 16.68
C MET A 92 -11.76 3.03 17.64
N THR A 93 -12.21 1.83 17.32
CA THR A 93 -13.18 1.08 18.14
C THR A 93 -12.54 0.16 19.17
N GLU A 94 -11.26 -0.20 18.99
CA GLU A 94 -10.54 -1.12 19.87
C GLU A 94 -9.43 -0.41 20.67
N PRO A 95 -9.55 -0.28 22.01
CA PRO A 95 -8.64 0.51 22.84
C PRO A 95 -7.15 0.10 22.77
N HIS A 96 -6.87 -1.15 22.41
CA HIS A 96 -5.50 -1.70 22.35
C HIS A 96 -4.83 -1.52 20.98
N GLN A 97 -5.54 -0.98 19.97
CA GLN A 97 -5.06 -0.87 18.58
C GLN A 97 -4.60 0.54 18.17
N GLY A 98 -4.53 1.48 19.12
CA GLY A 98 -4.22 2.90 18.82
C GLY A 98 -2.87 3.15 18.14
N GLY A 99 -1.89 2.23 18.28
CA GLY A 99 -0.58 2.34 17.64
C GLY A 99 -0.63 2.29 16.10
N HIS A 100 -1.66 1.66 15.52
CA HIS A 100 -1.86 1.56 14.08
C HIS A 100 -2.27 2.89 13.42
N LEU A 101 -2.91 3.79 14.18
CA LEU A 101 -3.28 5.13 13.69
C LEU A 101 -2.06 5.99 13.33
N LEU A 102 -0.86 5.62 13.80
CA LEU A 102 0.41 6.27 13.48
C LEU A 102 1.35 5.39 12.63
N GLY A 103 0.92 4.17 12.29
CA GLY A 103 1.74 3.16 11.60
C GLY A 103 1.28 2.91 10.17
N ASP A 104 0.72 1.73 9.95
CA ASP A 104 0.30 1.22 8.64
C ASP A 104 -0.93 1.93 8.05
N VAL A 105 -1.87 2.42 8.88
CA VAL A 105 -3.07 3.12 8.39
C VAL A 105 -2.72 4.40 7.60
N PRO A 106 -1.92 5.36 8.13
CA PRO A 106 -1.45 6.49 7.33
C PRO A 106 -0.66 6.08 6.09
N ALA A 107 0.17 5.04 6.18
CA ALA A 107 1.00 4.59 5.07
C ALA A 107 0.15 4.16 3.85
N LEU A 108 -0.95 3.44 4.09
CA LEU A 108 -1.87 3.02 3.04
C LEU A 108 -2.56 4.21 2.35
N PHE A 109 -3.03 5.20 3.12
CA PHE A 109 -3.66 6.38 2.55
C PHE A 109 -2.67 7.26 1.77
N ILE A 110 -1.43 7.41 2.26
CA ILE A 110 -0.38 8.15 1.55
C ILE A 110 -0.04 7.46 0.22
N ALA A 111 0.15 6.13 0.23
CA ALA A 111 0.42 5.37 -0.97
C ALA A 111 -0.74 5.47 -1.98
N ALA A 112 -1.99 5.33 -1.50
CA ALA A 112 -3.18 5.45 -2.33
C ALA A 112 -3.29 6.84 -2.97
N ALA A 113 -3.08 7.92 -2.20
CA ALA A 113 -3.14 9.28 -2.68
C ALA A 113 -2.04 9.55 -3.73
N ALA A 114 -0.79 9.16 -3.44
CA ALA A 114 0.33 9.33 -4.35
C ALA A 114 0.08 8.62 -5.69
N LEU A 115 -0.34 7.35 -5.65
CA LEU A 115 -0.64 6.59 -6.85
C LEU A 115 -1.85 7.16 -7.61
N ALA A 116 -2.94 7.51 -6.92
CA ALA A 116 -4.14 8.06 -7.55
C ALA A 116 -3.90 9.41 -8.23
N MET A 117 -3.10 10.29 -7.61
CA MET A 117 -2.77 11.61 -8.17
C MET A 117 -1.88 11.52 -9.41
N LEU A 118 -0.98 10.54 -9.45
CA LEU A 118 0.01 10.39 -10.52
C LEU A 118 -0.49 9.51 -11.67
N THR A 119 -1.44 8.61 -11.40
CA THR A 119 -2.00 7.70 -12.41
C THR A 119 -2.94 8.45 -13.35
N PRO A 120 -2.70 8.43 -14.67
CA PRO A 120 -3.63 8.97 -15.63
C PRO A 120 -4.97 8.24 -15.54
N ARG A 121 -6.08 8.98 -15.42
CA ARG A 121 -7.41 8.41 -15.64
C ARG A 121 -7.44 7.97 -17.10
N ARG A 122 -7.71 6.69 -17.35
CA ARG A 122 -7.81 6.13 -18.70
C ARG A 122 -8.78 7.03 -19.49
N ALA A 123 -8.27 7.78 -20.46
CA ALA A 123 -9.12 8.43 -21.44
C ALA A 123 -9.89 7.30 -22.12
N GLY A 124 -11.22 7.33 -21.98
CA GLY A 124 -12.10 6.39 -22.67
C GLY A 124 -11.74 6.37 -24.15
N ARG A 125 -11.70 5.17 -24.73
CA ARG A 125 -11.68 5.00 -26.18
C ARG A 125 -12.97 5.54 -26.77
#